data_AF-A0A1A8MDH5-F1
#
_entry.id   AF-A0A1A8MDH5-F1
#
_cell.length_a   1.000
_cell.length_b   1.000
_cell.length_c   1.000
_cell.angle_alpha   90.00
_cell.angle_beta   90.00
_cell.angle_gamma   90.00
#
_symmetry.space_group_name_H-M   'P 1'
#
loop_
_entity.id
_entity.type
_entity.pdbx_description
1 polymer ?
#
loop_
_entity_poly.entity_id
_entity_poly.type
_entity_poly.pdbx_seq_one_letter_code
_entity_poly.pdbx_strand_id
1 'polypeptide(L)' 'FAEAACGNITVLLNGSIVNAFNRKSMFGSVELDSLNPHRVKYVNIKVVTNLEGPQM' A
#
# COMPACT_ATOMS: atom_id res chain seq x y z
N PHE A 1 12.11 2.08 -5.60
CA PHE A 1 10.92 2.92 -5.84
C PHE A 1 10.46 3.59 -4.54
N ALA A 2 10.16 2.83 -3.50
CA ALA A 2 9.75 3.33 -2.17
C ALA A 2 10.67 4.41 -1.55
N GLU A 3 11.99 4.27 -1.65
CA GLU A 3 12.96 5.24 -1.10
C GLU A 3 12.82 6.65 -1.70
N ALA A 4 12.32 6.73 -2.93
CA ALA A 4 12.11 8.00 -3.63
C ALA A 4 10.77 8.68 -3.29
N ALA A 5 9.87 7.98 -2.58
CA ALA A 5 8.55 8.49 -2.24
C ALA A 5 8.61 9.68 -1.27
N CYS A 6 7.66 10.60 -1.40
CA CYS A 6 7.57 11.82 -0.60
C CYS A 6 6.10 12.25 -0.44
N GLY A 7 5.78 12.91 0.67
CA GLY A 7 4.42 13.37 0.97
C GLY A 7 3.49 12.22 1.34
N ASN A 8 2.31 12.18 0.71
CA ASN A 8 1.30 11.17 0.99
C ASN A 8 1.34 10.08 -0.07
N ILE A 9 1.55 8.83 0.33
CA ILE A 9 1.46 7.70 -0.58
C ILE A 9 0.13 6.97 -0.39
N THR A 10 -0.32 6.28 -1.43
CA THR A 10 -1.48 5.40 -1.36
C THR A 10 -1.09 4.01 -1.81
N VAL A 11 -1.46 3.00 -1.02
CA VAL A 11 -1.23 1.59 -1.30
C VAL A 11 -2.57 0.91 -1.46
N LEU A 12 -2.77 0.26 -2.61
CA LEU A 12 -3.95 -0.52 -2.89
C LEU A 12 -3.70 -1.98 -2.49
N LEU A 13 -4.54 -2.52 -1.62
CA LEU A 13 -4.48 -3.91 -1.18
C LEU A 13 -5.72 -4.66 -1.66
N ASN A 14 -5.53 -5.91 -2.07
CA ASN A 14 -6.61 -6.78 -2.49
C ASN A 14 -7.40 -7.25 -1.26
N GLY A 15 -8.64 -6.78 -1.11
CA GLY A 15 -9.54 -7.15 -0.03
C GLY A 15 -10.31 -8.45 -0.27
N SER A 16 -10.29 -9.00 -1.49
CA SER A 16 -11.00 -10.24 -1.83
C SER A 16 -10.27 -11.50 -1.35
N ILE A 17 -9.06 -11.37 -0.77
CA ILE A 17 -8.28 -12.47 -0.21
C ILE A 17 -8.16 -12.37 1.32
N VAL A 18 -8.03 -13.51 1.97
CA VAL A 18 -7.72 -13.58 3.41
C VAL A 18 -6.32 -13.00 3.63
N ASN A 19 -6.22 -12.00 4.52
CA ASN A 19 -5.03 -11.16 4.75
C ASN A 19 -4.65 -10.28 3.56
N ALA A 20 -5.41 -9.20 3.35
CA ALA A 20 -5.11 -8.18 2.34
C ALA A 20 -3.68 -7.60 2.46
N PHE A 21 -3.17 -7.46 3.68
CA PHE A 21 -1.76 -7.17 3.93
C PHE A 21 -1.00 -8.46 4.26
N ASN A 22 0.14 -8.65 3.60
CA ASN A 22 1.04 -9.77 3.84
C ASN A 22 2.48 -9.29 3.88
N ARG A 23 3.18 -9.55 5.00
CA ARG A 23 4.59 -9.17 5.18
C ARG A 23 5.55 -9.87 4.21
N LYS A 24 5.11 -10.93 3.53
CA LYS A 24 5.87 -11.62 2.47
C LYS A 24 5.65 -11.03 1.07
N SER A 25 4.68 -10.12 0.89
CA SER A 25 4.48 -9.42 -0.40
C SER A 25 5.58 -8.41 -0.66
N MET A 26 5.81 -8.01 -1.91
CA MET A 26 6.81 -6.97 -2.26
C MET A 26 6.62 -5.68 -1.44
N PHE A 27 5.37 -5.24 -1.28
CA PHE A 27 5.07 -4.08 -0.44
C PHE A 27 5.47 -4.32 1.01
N GLY A 28 5.09 -5.47 1.59
CA GLY A 28 5.30 -5.76 3.01
C GLY A 28 6.74 -6.15 3.40
N SER A 29 7.54 -6.70 2.49
CA SER A 29 8.90 -7.19 2.78
C SER A 29 10.02 -6.27 2.31
N VAL A 30 9.75 -5.39 1.34
CA VAL A 30 10.76 -4.51 0.76
C VAL A 30 10.30 -3.07 0.82
N GLU A 31 9.18 -2.74 0.18
CA GLU A 31 8.83 -1.33 -0.02
C GLU A 31 8.49 -0.61 1.28
N LEU A 32 7.80 -1.26 2.22
CA LEU A 32 7.43 -0.68 3.51
C LEU A 32 8.66 -0.29 4.34
N ASP A 33 9.66 -1.16 4.40
CA ASP A 33 10.90 -0.94 5.15
C ASP A 33 11.80 0.10 4.45
N SER A 34 11.67 0.26 3.14
CA SER A 34 12.38 1.27 2.34
C SER A 34 11.74 2.66 2.37
N LEU A 35 10.59 2.86 3.04
CA LEU A 35 9.99 4.19 3.15
C LEU A 35 10.81 5.08 4.08
N ASN A 36 11.16 6.28 3.60
CA ASN A 36 11.86 7.26 4.42
C ASN A 36 10.86 8.08 5.26
N PRO A 37 10.86 7.96 6.61
CA PRO A 37 9.89 8.66 7.47
C PRO A 37 10.09 10.19 7.50
N HIS A 38 11.23 10.70 7.04
CA HIS A 38 11.46 12.14 6.88
C HIS A 38 10.85 12.70 5.59
N ARG A 39 10.52 11.83 4.62
CA ARG A 39 9.97 12.22 3.32
C ARG A 39 8.50 11.88 3.20
N VAL A 40 8.10 10.70 3.69
CA VAL A 40 6.72 10.23 3.65
C VAL A 40 6.00 10.67 4.91
N LYS A 41 4.94 11.46 4.72
CA LYS A 41 4.12 12.01 5.81
C LYS A 41 2.99 11.06 6.21
N TYR A 42 2.34 10.44 5.22
CA TYR A 42 1.25 9.50 5.45
C TYR A 42 1.29 8.34 4.44
N VAL A 43 1.00 7.14 4.93
CA VAL A 43 0.73 5.95 4.12
C VAL A 43 -0.76 5.67 4.18
N ASN A 44 -1.48 5.94 3.09
CA ASN A 44 -2.91 5.69 3.00
C ASN A 44 -3.13 4.28 2.44
N ILE A 45 -3.84 3.43 3.18
CA ILE A 45 -4.16 2.08 2.73
C ILE A 45 -5.59 2.07 2.19
N LYS A 46 -5.76 1.63 0.94
CA LYS A 46 -7.07 1.39 0.33
C LYS A 46 -7.23 -0.10 0.07
N VAL A 47 -8.07 -0.77 0.85
CA VAL A 47 -8.41 -2.17 0.66
C VAL A 47 -9.62 -2.25 -0.28
N VAL A 48 -9.46 -2.92 -1.42
CA VAL A 48 -10.50 -3.00 -2.45
C VAL A 48 -10.95 -4.45 -2.61
N THR A 49 -12.22 -4.71 -2.32
CA THR A 49 -12.85 -6.04 -2.38
C THR A 49 -13.57 -6.30 -3.70
N ASN A 50 -13.82 -5.25 -4.49
CA ASN A 50 -14.61 -5.33 -5.70
C ASN A 50 -13.73 -5.22 -6.95
N LEU A 51 -13.71 -6.29 -7.76
CA LEU A 51 -13.03 -6.33 -9.06
C LEU A 51 -13.70 -5.41 -10.11
N GLU A 52 -14.92 -4.93 -9.85
CA GLU A 52 -15.70 -4.09 -10.77
C GLU A 52 -15.44 -2.57 -10.62
N GLY A 53 -14.60 -2.15 -9.67
CA GLY A 53 -14.34 -0.72 -9.42
C GLY A 53 -15.42 -0.03 -8.56
N PRO A 54 -15.35 1.30 -8.35
CA PRO A 54 -16.37 2.03 -7.61
C PRO A 54 -17.70 1.96 -8.38
N GLN A 55 -18.78 1.59 -7.70
CA GLN A 55 -20.13 1.73 -8.25
C GLN A 55 -20.40 3.22 -8.51
N MET A 56 -20.64 3.56 -9.78
CA MET A 56 -21.10 4.90 -10.18
C MET A 56 -22.54 5.14 -9.76
#